data_AF-A0A926CAU7-F1
#
_entry.id   AF-A0A926CAU7-F1
#
_cell.length_a   1.000
_cell.length_b   1.000
_cell.length_c   1.000
_cell.angle_alpha   90.00
_cell.angle_beta   90.00
_cell.angle_gamma   90.00
#
_symmetry.space_group_name_H-M   'P 1'
#
loop_
_entity.id
_entity.type
_entity.pdbx_description
1 polymer ?
#
loop_
_entity_poly.entity_id
_entity_poly.type
_entity_poly.pdbx_seq_one_letter_code
_entity_poly.pdbx_strand_id
1 'polypeptide(L)'
;LQPGGQLLQPGGQLLQPGGQLLQPGGQLLQSGGQLLQPGGQLLQSGGQPAYRGSWLRWGVMVALALVVASHAWTSAHYLDALRLTGGLSFHSSAIGDVSRFLAARPEPIVALDWGLAAQVEYFTDGQKRVDEYFGFTPEPPADYAAQLRARFGRGELFLLHAANQEAFPRRQAFLDAVEAAGLRAETVNVSIRRDGWPMIEVWRVHP
;
A
#
# COMPACT_ATOMS: atom_id res chain seq x y z
N LEU A 1 37.64 65.51 -53.48
CA LEU A 1 38.64 65.69 -52.40
C LEU A 1 37.90 65.69 -51.07
N GLN A 2 37.88 64.57 -50.34
CA GLN A 2 37.68 64.54 -48.87
C GLN A 2 39.07 64.72 -48.23
N PRO A 3 39.24 65.16 -46.96
CA PRO A 3 38.71 64.55 -45.71
C PRO A 3 38.27 65.62 -44.67
N GLY A 4 37.76 65.42 -43.45
CA GLY A 4 37.77 64.35 -42.43
C GLY A 4 38.19 64.99 -41.09
N GLY A 5 37.48 64.74 -39.97
CA GLY A 5 37.88 65.27 -38.64
C GLY A 5 36.95 64.90 -37.48
N GLN A 6 37.43 63.99 -36.62
CA GLN A 6 36.92 63.57 -35.29
C GLN A 6 37.10 64.73 -34.25
N LEU A 7 36.54 64.77 -33.04
CA LEU A 7 36.67 63.79 -31.94
C LEU A 7 35.78 64.17 -30.74
N LEU A 8 35.64 63.20 -29.83
CA LEU A 8 34.80 63.10 -28.65
C LEU A 8 35.04 64.15 -27.54
N GLN A 9 33.97 64.31 -26.75
CA GLN A 9 33.97 64.81 -25.38
C GLN A 9 34.96 64.01 -24.50
N PRO A 10 35.73 64.65 -23.61
CA PRO A 10 36.29 63.97 -22.46
C PRO A 10 35.27 63.97 -21.32
N GLY A 11 35.03 62.78 -20.76
CA GLY A 11 34.46 62.66 -19.42
C GLY A 11 35.48 63.09 -18.36
N GLY A 12 34.94 63.60 -17.25
CA GLY A 12 35.55 63.51 -15.92
C GLY A 12 36.59 64.56 -15.57
N GLN A 13 36.15 65.64 -14.93
CA GLN A 13 36.92 66.26 -13.85
C GLN A 13 36.47 65.66 -12.52
N LEU A 14 37.25 64.70 -12.03
CA LEU A 14 37.39 64.44 -10.61
C LEU A 14 38.29 65.56 -10.05
N LEU A 15 37.70 66.44 -9.23
CA LEU A 15 38.40 67.35 -8.32
C LEU A 15 37.97 66.91 -6.90
N GLN A 16 38.74 66.03 -6.27
CA GLN A 16 39.83 66.32 -5.30
C GLN A 16 39.29 66.61 -3.87
N PRO A 17 40.03 66.33 -2.78
CA PRO A 17 41.46 65.95 -2.74
C PRO A 17 41.78 64.69 -1.90
N GLY A 18 42.74 63.91 -2.37
CA GLY A 18 43.50 62.98 -1.54
C GLY A 18 44.44 63.76 -0.62
N GLY A 19 44.54 63.31 0.62
CA GLY A 19 45.46 63.87 1.61
C GLY A 19 46.93 63.65 1.27
N GLN A 20 47.73 64.65 1.66
CA GLN A 20 49.07 64.51 2.20
C GLN A 20 48.97 65.18 3.59
N LEU A 21 49.35 64.59 4.73
CA LEU A 21 50.46 63.64 4.95
C LEU A 21 51.68 64.08 4.14
N LEU A 22 52.18 65.25 4.56
CA LEU A 22 53.54 65.77 4.45
C LEU A 22 54.25 65.61 3.10
N GLN A 23 54.50 66.75 2.47
CA GLN A 23 55.52 66.92 1.43
C GLN A 23 56.91 66.50 1.97
N PRO A 24 57.78 65.98 1.09
CA PRO A 24 58.78 66.87 0.50
C PRO A 24 58.87 66.73 -1.02
N GLY A 25 59.43 67.75 -1.64
CA GLY A 25 59.33 68.00 -3.08
C GLY A 25 60.14 67.06 -3.97
N GLY A 26 59.84 67.11 -5.26
CA GLY A 26 60.53 66.28 -6.26
C GLY A 26 59.81 66.28 -7.60
N GLN A 27 60.32 67.09 -8.49
CA GLN A 27 60.07 67.16 -9.93
C GLN A 27 59.99 65.81 -10.69
N LEU A 28 59.27 65.86 -11.83
CA LEU A 28 59.58 65.25 -13.14
C LEU A 28 59.75 63.71 -13.23
N LEU A 29 58.96 63.07 -14.11
CA LEU A 29 59.46 62.61 -15.43
C LEU A 29 58.33 62.06 -16.32
N GLN A 30 58.29 62.57 -17.54
CA GLN A 30 57.56 62.04 -18.69
C GLN A 30 58.32 60.86 -19.32
N SER A 31 57.60 59.96 -19.99
CA SER A 31 57.98 59.26 -21.25
C SER A 31 57.01 58.08 -21.44
N GLY A 32 56.39 57.79 -22.58
CA GLY A 32 56.71 58.08 -23.96
C GLY A 32 56.68 56.76 -24.73
N GLY A 33 55.64 56.52 -25.55
CA GLY A 33 55.74 55.65 -26.74
C GLY A 33 54.87 54.37 -26.85
N GLN A 34 54.16 54.30 -28.00
CA GLN A 34 53.86 53.13 -28.86
C GLN A 34 52.47 52.42 -28.84
N LEU A 35 51.62 52.90 -29.76
CA LEU A 35 50.85 52.24 -30.84
C LEU A 35 50.85 50.68 -31.03
N LEU A 36 49.64 50.07 -31.21
CA LEU A 36 49.15 49.19 -32.33
C LEU A 36 48.26 47.97 -31.97
N GLN A 37 46.96 48.09 -32.36
CA GLN A 37 45.83 47.21 -32.79
C GLN A 37 45.91 45.63 -32.86
N PRO A 38 44.89 44.88 -33.40
CA PRO A 38 43.51 44.58 -32.96
C PRO A 38 43.19 43.04 -33.00
N GLY A 39 42.08 42.56 -32.40
CA GLY A 39 41.65 41.16 -32.60
C GLY A 39 40.33 40.81 -31.91
N GLY A 40 39.32 40.41 -32.68
CA GLY A 40 37.95 40.23 -32.20
C GLY A 40 37.70 38.96 -31.39
N GLN A 41 36.57 38.95 -30.69
CA GLN A 41 35.65 37.81 -30.60
C GLN A 41 34.36 38.26 -29.89
N LEU A 42 33.23 38.16 -30.61
CA LEU A 42 31.93 37.97 -29.97
C LEU A 42 32.02 36.71 -29.11
N LEU A 43 32.00 36.84 -27.79
CA LEU A 43 31.68 35.73 -26.89
C LEU A 43 30.18 35.76 -26.61
N GLN A 44 29.42 35.19 -27.55
CA GLN A 44 28.25 34.39 -27.19
C GLN A 44 28.76 33.13 -26.50
N SER A 45 28.61 33.03 -25.19
CA SER A 45 28.66 31.77 -24.45
C SER A 45 27.90 32.00 -23.15
N GLY A 46 26.85 31.29 -22.78
CA GLY A 46 26.13 30.16 -23.36
C GLY A 46 24.99 29.93 -22.37
N GLY A 47 23.77 29.73 -22.86
CA GLY A 47 22.59 29.67 -21.99
C GLY A 47 22.68 28.55 -20.98
N GLN A 48 22.60 28.86 -19.68
CA GLN A 48 22.17 27.92 -18.63
C GLN A 48 21.44 28.69 -17.53
N PRO A 49 20.10 28.56 -17.46
CA PRO A 49 19.51 27.92 -16.29
C PRO A 49 18.24 27.12 -16.65
N ALA A 50 18.36 25.95 -17.27
CA ALA A 50 17.21 25.07 -17.52
C ALA A 50 17.43 23.61 -17.10
N TYR A 51 18.68 23.18 -16.92
CA TYR A 51 18.99 21.76 -16.75
C TYR A 51 18.86 21.25 -15.31
N ARG A 52 19.08 22.07 -14.28
CA ARG A 52 19.00 21.60 -12.87
C ARG A 52 17.59 21.34 -12.36
N GLY A 53 16.55 21.94 -12.94
CA GLY A 53 15.16 21.67 -12.56
C GLY A 53 14.48 20.58 -13.40
N SER A 54 15.02 20.28 -14.58
CA SER A 54 14.41 19.36 -15.53
C SER A 54 14.50 17.90 -15.06
N TRP A 55 15.70 17.43 -14.66
CA TRP A 55 15.88 16.04 -14.22
C TRP A 55 15.09 15.73 -12.95
N LEU A 56 14.93 16.70 -12.04
CA LEU A 56 14.11 16.53 -10.83
C LEU A 56 12.63 16.43 -11.19
N ARG A 57 12.13 17.29 -12.09
CA ARG A 57 10.75 17.21 -12.59
C ARG A 57 10.48 15.89 -13.31
N TRP A 58 11.39 15.44 -14.17
CA TRP A 58 11.31 14.14 -14.83
C TRP A 58 11.35 12.98 -13.83
N GLY A 59 12.24 13.05 -12.83
CA GLY A 59 12.31 12.06 -11.76
C GLY A 59 11.01 11.95 -10.97
N VAL A 60 10.40 13.08 -10.62
CA VAL A 60 9.09 13.12 -9.95
C VAL A 60 7.99 12.55 -10.86
N MET A 61 7.96 12.91 -12.15
CA MET A 61 6.98 12.37 -13.10
C MET A 61 7.10 10.86 -13.28
N VAL A 62 8.33 10.33 -13.36
CA VAL A 62 8.58 8.89 -13.43
C VAL A 62 8.14 8.21 -12.13
N ALA A 63 8.47 8.76 -10.98
CA ALA A 63 8.02 8.23 -9.70
C ALA A 63 6.49 8.18 -9.59
N LEU A 64 5.80 9.26 -9.99
CA LEU A 64 4.34 9.29 -10.04
C LEU A 64 3.78 8.28 -11.03
N ALA A 65 4.37 8.15 -12.22
CA ALA A 65 3.96 7.16 -13.20
C ALA A 65 4.13 5.73 -12.68
N LEU A 66 5.22 5.43 -11.96
CA LEU A 66 5.43 4.13 -11.32
C LEU A 66 4.41 3.85 -10.21
N VAL A 67 4.07 4.85 -9.39
CA VAL A 67 3.01 4.72 -8.38
C VAL A 67 1.68 4.42 -9.07
N VAL A 68 1.29 5.20 -10.09
CA VAL A 68 0.04 4.98 -10.82
C VAL A 68 0.02 3.61 -11.50
N ALA A 69 1.12 3.20 -12.14
CA ALA A 69 1.24 1.90 -12.76
C ALA A 69 1.14 0.75 -11.74
N SER A 70 1.79 0.88 -10.57
CA SER A 70 1.71 -0.09 -9.47
C SER A 70 0.29 -0.23 -8.92
N HIS A 71 -0.42 0.88 -8.74
CA HIS A 71 -1.82 0.88 -8.34
C HIS A 71 -2.70 0.21 -9.41
N ALA A 72 -2.56 0.61 -10.68
CA ALA A 72 -3.33 0.02 -11.78
C ALA A 72 -3.08 -1.49 -11.93
N TRP A 73 -1.84 -1.93 -11.80
CA TRP A 73 -1.45 -3.33 -11.79
C TRP A 73 -2.10 -4.10 -10.65
N THR A 74 -2.01 -3.57 -9.43
CA THR A 74 -2.63 -4.18 -8.24
C THR A 74 -4.15 -4.28 -8.39
N SER A 75 -4.80 -3.22 -8.89
CA SER A 75 -6.24 -3.21 -9.14
C SER A 75 -6.65 -4.22 -10.21
N ALA A 76 -5.88 -4.33 -11.30
CA ALA A 76 -6.14 -5.32 -12.35
C ALA A 76 -6.03 -6.75 -11.79
N HIS A 77 -4.96 -7.04 -11.04
CA HIS A 77 -4.79 -8.33 -10.37
C HIS A 77 -5.92 -8.67 -9.40
N TYR A 78 -6.35 -7.70 -8.60
CA TYR A 78 -7.45 -7.91 -7.66
C TYR A 78 -8.77 -8.18 -8.40
N LEU A 79 -9.04 -7.44 -9.47
CA LEU A 79 -10.24 -7.65 -10.29
C LEU A 79 -10.22 -9.04 -10.96
N ASP A 80 -9.08 -9.47 -11.48
CA ASP A 80 -8.94 -10.79 -12.07
C ASP A 80 -9.11 -11.90 -11.04
N ALA A 81 -8.53 -11.73 -9.84
CA ALA A 81 -8.78 -12.65 -8.72
C ALA A 81 -10.27 -12.71 -8.37
N LEU A 82 -10.95 -11.57 -8.23
CA LEU A 82 -12.38 -11.51 -7.93
C LEU A 82 -13.23 -12.18 -9.01
N ARG A 83 -12.89 -12.01 -10.29
CA ARG A 83 -13.59 -12.66 -11.41
C ARG A 83 -13.44 -14.18 -11.37
N LEU A 84 -12.21 -14.66 -11.12
CA LEU A 84 -11.88 -16.09 -11.13
C LEU A 84 -12.39 -16.82 -9.89
N THR A 85 -12.21 -16.24 -8.70
CA THR A 85 -12.47 -16.92 -7.42
C THR A 85 -13.78 -16.48 -6.76
N GLY A 86 -14.35 -15.35 -7.18
CA GLY A 86 -15.51 -14.75 -6.52
C GLY A 86 -15.15 -14.10 -5.18
N GLY A 87 -13.86 -13.79 -4.95
CA GLY A 87 -13.35 -13.20 -3.71
C GLY A 87 -12.32 -14.11 -3.05
N LEU A 88 -11.36 -13.52 -2.33
CA LEU A 88 -10.27 -14.25 -1.67
C LEU A 88 -10.50 -14.36 -0.17
N SER A 89 -9.90 -15.38 0.45
CA SER A 89 -9.91 -15.58 1.90
C SER A 89 -11.34 -15.56 2.48
N PHE A 90 -11.53 -14.93 3.64
CA PHE A 90 -12.78 -14.81 4.40
C PHE A 90 -13.93 -14.10 3.66
N HIS A 91 -13.63 -13.44 2.53
CA HIS A 91 -14.62 -12.75 1.69
C HIS A 91 -14.86 -13.46 0.36
N SER A 92 -14.53 -14.75 0.28
CA SER A 92 -14.83 -15.55 -0.90
C SER A 92 -16.31 -15.84 -1.04
N SER A 93 -16.75 -16.13 -2.27
CA SER A 93 -18.12 -16.54 -2.59
C SER A 93 -18.66 -17.71 -1.76
N ALA A 94 -17.78 -18.53 -1.15
CA ALA A 94 -18.15 -19.65 -0.29
C ALA A 94 -19.01 -19.24 0.93
N ILE A 95 -18.86 -18.00 1.44
CA ILE A 95 -19.70 -17.52 2.55
C ILE A 95 -21.17 -17.42 2.15
N GLY A 96 -21.46 -17.07 0.90
CA GLY A 96 -22.83 -17.06 0.38
C GLY A 96 -23.40 -18.47 0.21
N ASP A 97 -22.56 -19.43 -0.19
CA ASP A 97 -22.96 -20.83 -0.35
C ASP A 97 -23.30 -21.48 0.99
N VAL A 98 -22.45 -21.29 2.00
CA VAL A 98 -22.71 -21.84 3.34
C VAL A 98 -23.92 -21.16 3.98
N SER A 99 -24.10 -19.86 3.79
CA SER A 99 -25.25 -19.13 4.33
C SER A 99 -26.56 -19.64 3.74
N ARG A 100 -26.61 -19.92 2.43
CA ARG A 100 -27.77 -20.55 1.79
C ARG A 100 -28.04 -21.96 2.30
N PHE A 101 -26.99 -22.75 2.52
CA PHE A 101 -27.11 -24.08 3.11
C PHE A 101 -27.68 -24.02 4.54
N LEU A 102 -27.25 -23.04 5.35
CA LEU A 102 -27.68 -22.86 6.73
C LEU A 102 -29.07 -22.22 6.83
N ALA A 103 -29.47 -21.36 5.90
CA ALA A 103 -30.78 -20.71 5.88
C ALA A 103 -31.94 -21.71 5.95
N ALA A 104 -31.81 -22.84 5.25
CA ALA A 104 -32.82 -23.90 5.19
C ALA A 104 -32.88 -24.82 6.42
N ARG A 105 -32.00 -24.63 7.41
CA ARG A 105 -31.76 -25.59 8.50
C ARG A 105 -32.24 -25.09 9.86
N PRO A 106 -33.09 -25.82 10.61
CA PRO A 106 -33.54 -25.39 11.94
C PRO A 106 -32.47 -25.50 13.04
N GLU A 107 -31.39 -26.22 12.80
CA GLU A 107 -30.32 -26.48 13.78
C GLU A 107 -29.64 -25.18 14.25
N PRO A 108 -29.31 -25.03 15.55
CA PRO A 108 -28.50 -23.91 16.03
C PRO A 108 -27.07 -23.98 15.47
N ILE A 109 -26.44 -22.84 15.29
CA ILE A 109 -25.14 -22.71 14.61
C ILE A 109 -24.12 -22.11 15.58
N VAL A 110 -22.93 -22.69 15.59
CA VAL A 110 -21.79 -22.22 16.37
C VAL A 110 -20.61 -21.99 15.44
N ALA A 111 -20.18 -20.74 15.30
CA ALA A 111 -18.95 -20.39 14.61
C ALA A 111 -17.76 -20.54 15.56
N LEU A 112 -16.82 -21.40 15.15
CA LEU A 112 -15.60 -21.71 15.89
C LEU A 112 -14.36 -21.04 15.29
N ASP A 113 -14.53 -20.16 14.33
CA ASP A 113 -13.44 -19.35 13.77
C ASP A 113 -13.94 -17.94 13.40
N TRP A 114 -13.01 -17.00 13.32
CA TRP A 114 -13.33 -15.59 13.12
C TRP A 114 -13.84 -15.29 11.71
N GLY A 115 -14.78 -14.34 11.60
CA GLY A 115 -15.27 -13.85 10.30
C GLY A 115 -16.43 -14.63 9.72
N LEU A 116 -16.99 -15.60 10.45
CA LEU A 116 -18.08 -16.45 9.97
C LEU A 116 -19.46 -15.94 10.43
N ALA A 117 -19.66 -15.69 11.74
CA ALA A 117 -21.00 -15.44 12.28
C ALA A 117 -21.66 -14.20 11.68
N ALA A 118 -21.02 -13.03 11.77
CA ALA A 118 -21.61 -11.78 11.27
C ALA A 118 -22.00 -11.86 9.79
N GLN A 119 -21.23 -12.57 8.97
CA GLN A 119 -21.55 -12.75 7.56
C GLN A 119 -22.75 -13.69 7.36
N VAL A 120 -22.80 -14.83 8.07
CA VAL A 120 -23.95 -15.75 8.00
C VAL A 120 -25.22 -15.09 8.50
N GLU A 121 -25.17 -14.34 9.61
CA GLU A 121 -26.32 -13.59 10.11
C GLU A 121 -26.79 -12.56 9.07
N TYR A 122 -25.87 -11.83 8.44
CA TYR A 122 -26.19 -10.87 7.37
C TYR A 122 -26.84 -11.52 6.14
N PHE A 123 -26.25 -12.60 5.61
CA PHE A 123 -26.75 -13.29 4.41
C PHE A 123 -28.03 -14.09 4.64
N THR A 124 -28.45 -14.25 5.89
CA THR A 124 -29.72 -14.89 6.26
C THR A 124 -30.77 -13.85 6.70
N ASP A 125 -30.57 -12.57 6.40
CA ASP A 125 -31.44 -11.47 6.80
C ASP A 125 -31.72 -11.44 8.33
N GLY A 126 -30.74 -11.86 9.13
CA GLY A 126 -30.84 -11.98 10.59
C GLY A 126 -31.71 -13.15 11.08
N GLN A 127 -32.20 -14.01 10.20
CA GLN A 127 -33.05 -15.15 10.58
C GLN A 127 -32.28 -16.28 11.26
N LYS A 128 -30.97 -16.40 10.98
CA LYS A 128 -30.08 -17.34 11.66
C LYS A 128 -29.18 -16.57 12.60
N ARG A 129 -29.31 -16.85 13.89
CA ARG A 129 -28.36 -16.40 14.90
C ARG A 129 -27.22 -17.40 14.99
N VAL A 130 -25.99 -16.90 15.06
CA VAL A 130 -24.79 -17.71 15.14
C VAL A 130 -24.04 -17.38 16.42
N ASP A 131 -23.85 -18.38 17.28
CA ASP A 131 -23.02 -18.23 18.47
C ASP A 131 -21.54 -18.26 18.06
N GLU A 132 -20.74 -17.33 18.57
CA GLU A 132 -19.28 -17.33 18.33
C GLU A 132 -18.51 -17.86 19.54
N TYR A 133 -17.60 -18.80 19.31
CA TYR A 133 -16.71 -19.27 20.35
C TYR A 133 -15.38 -19.80 19.78
N PHE A 134 -14.37 -18.94 19.74
CA PHE A 134 -13.03 -19.26 19.20
C PHE A 134 -11.89 -18.60 19.97
N GLY A 135 -12.05 -17.37 20.46
CA GLY A 135 -10.99 -16.62 21.16
C GLY A 135 -9.91 -16.06 20.23
N PHE A 136 -9.28 -14.94 20.61
CA PHE A 136 -8.45 -14.11 19.72
C PHE A 136 -6.94 -14.42 19.74
N THR A 137 -6.55 -15.58 20.28
CA THR A 137 -5.16 -16.04 20.36
C THR A 137 -4.93 -17.23 19.43
N PRO A 138 -3.69 -17.50 18.98
CA PRO A 138 -3.40 -18.75 18.26
C PRO A 138 -3.79 -19.97 19.07
N GLU A 139 -3.51 -19.99 20.37
CA GLU A 139 -3.92 -21.05 21.28
C GLU A 139 -5.43 -20.97 21.58
N PRO A 140 -6.15 -22.10 21.64
CA PRO A 140 -7.55 -22.11 22.04
C PRO A 140 -7.69 -21.67 23.52
N PRO A 141 -8.83 -21.06 23.90
CA PRO A 141 -9.15 -20.79 25.30
C PRO A 141 -9.01 -22.03 26.18
N ALA A 142 -8.59 -21.87 27.44
CA ALA A 142 -8.39 -23.01 28.35
C ALA A 142 -9.69 -23.82 28.60
N ASP A 143 -10.84 -23.17 28.51
CA ASP A 143 -12.17 -23.77 28.65
C ASP A 143 -12.74 -24.30 27.32
N TYR A 144 -11.98 -24.23 26.22
CA TYR A 144 -12.48 -24.49 24.86
C TYR A 144 -13.11 -25.87 24.70
N ALA A 145 -12.37 -26.91 25.08
CA ALA A 145 -12.84 -28.29 24.98
C ALA A 145 -14.05 -28.55 25.91
N ALA A 146 -14.08 -27.94 27.10
CA ALA A 146 -15.19 -28.10 28.05
C ALA A 146 -16.48 -27.45 27.52
N GLN A 147 -16.37 -26.27 26.92
CA GLN A 147 -17.48 -25.53 26.31
C GLN A 147 -18.03 -26.26 25.08
N LEU A 148 -17.16 -26.78 24.22
CA LEU A 148 -17.57 -27.61 23.08
C LEU A 148 -18.27 -28.89 23.55
N ARG A 149 -17.74 -29.55 24.58
CA ARG A 149 -18.34 -30.78 25.11
C ARG A 149 -19.74 -30.57 25.67
N ALA A 150 -20.04 -29.39 26.22
CA ALA A 150 -21.40 -29.02 26.64
C ALA A 150 -22.39 -28.80 25.48
N ARG A 151 -21.87 -28.59 24.25
CA ARG A 151 -22.65 -28.39 23.03
C ARG A 151 -22.84 -29.66 22.21
N PHE A 152 -21.91 -30.62 22.33
CA PHE A 152 -22.02 -31.91 21.65
C PHE A 152 -23.30 -32.66 22.03
N GLY A 153 -23.96 -33.28 21.05
CA GLY A 153 -25.22 -34.01 21.23
C GLY A 153 -26.49 -33.16 21.25
N ARG A 154 -26.39 -31.82 21.17
CA ARG A 154 -27.55 -30.92 21.10
C ARG A 154 -28.10 -30.69 19.68
N GLY A 155 -27.52 -31.37 18.68
CA GLY A 155 -27.86 -31.20 17.27
C GLY A 155 -27.34 -29.90 16.66
N GLU A 156 -26.42 -29.20 17.34
CA GLU A 156 -25.78 -27.98 16.85
C GLU A 156 -24.89 -28.27 15.63
N LEU A 157 -24.81 -27.29 14.74
CA LEU A 157 -23.88 -27.27 13.60
C LEU A 157 -22.68 -26.41 13.95
N PHE A 158 -21.48 -26.95 13.74
CA PHE A 158 -20.23 -26.27 13.99
C PHE A 158 -19.65 -25.75 12.68
N LEU A 159 -19.42 -24.46 12.60
CA LEU A 159 -18.96 -23.76 11.42
C LEU A 159 -17.49 -23.38 11.59
N LEU A 160 -16.65 -23.84 10.67
CA LEU A 160 -15.19 -23.68 10.68
C LEU A 160 -14.69 -23.34 9.28
N HIS A 161 -13.55 -22.67 9.19
CA HIS A 161 -12.82 -22.63 7.92
C HIS A 161 -12.19 -24.00 7.63
N ALA A 162 -12.03 -24.30 6.34
CA ALA A 162 -11.32 -25.47 5.88
C ALA A 162 -9.82 -25.39 6.24
N ALA A 163 -9.15 -26.54 6.22
CA ALA A 163 -7.73 -26.63 6.55
C ALA A 163 -6.89 -25.61 5.76
N ASN A 164 -6.02 -24.89 6.47
CA ASN A 164 -5.16 -23.81 5.93
C ASN A 164 -5.90 -22.56 5.42
N GLN A 165 -7.21 -22.44 5.65
CA GLN A 165 -7.99 -21.20 5.41
C GLN A 165 -8.43 -20.55 6.73
N GLU A 166 -7.93 -21.04 7.86
CA GLU A 166 -8.32 -20.63 9.21
C GLU A 166 -7.77 -19.25 9.60
N ALA A 167 -8.58 -18.46 10.29
CA ALA A 167 -8.11 -17.24 10.94
C ALA A 167 -7.39 -17.59 12.25
N PHE A 168 -7.96 -18.50 13.03
CA PHE A 168 -7.35 -19.12 14.19
C PHE A 168 -7.37 -20.66 14.02
N PRO A 169 -6.31 -21.38 14.45
CA PRO A 169 -6.21 -22.82 14.27
C PRO A 169 -7.20 -23.53 15.21
N ARG A 170 -8.46 -23.60 14.80
CA ARG A 170 -9.60 -24.08 15.60
C ARG A 170 -10.20 -25.33 15.04
N ARG A 171 -9.98 -25.63 13.77
CA ARG A 171 -10.39 -26.87 13.13
C ARG A 171 -9.74 -28.07 13.82
N GLN A 172 -8.42 -28.03 13.99
CA GLN A 172 -7.71 -29.12 14.68
C GLN A 172 -8.13 -29.22 16.15
N ALA A 173 -8.17 -28.10 16.88
CA ALA A 173 -8.60 -28.09 18.28
C ALA A 173 -10.04 -28.61 18.48
N PHE A 174 -10.93 -28.35 17.53
CA PHE A 174 -12.29 -28.90 17.51
C PHE A 174 -12.28 -30.42 17.31
N LEU A 175 -11.52 -30.93 16.34
CA LEU A 175 -11.39 -32.37 16.09
C LEU A 175 -10.78 -33.10 17.28
N ASP A 176 -9.74 -32.52 17.90
CA ASP A 176 -9.11 -33.06 19.12
C ASP A 176 -10.12 -33.11 20.28
N ALA A 177 -10.97 -32.08 20.42
CA ALA A 177 -12.03 -32.05 21.44
C ALA A 177 -13.12 -33.10 21.19
N VAL A 178 -13.47 -33.38 19.92
CA VAL A 178 -14.41 -34.43 19.53
C VAL A 178 -13.81 -35.81 19.80
N GLU A 179 -12.54 -36.04 19.48
CA GLU A 179 -11.84 -37.29 19.72
C GLU A 179 -11.68 -37.58 21.22
N ALA A 180 -11.23 -36.58 21.99
CA ALA A 180 -11.15 -36.66 23.45
C ALA A 180 -12.52 -36.92 24.11
N ALA A 181 -13.59 -36.50 23.44
CA ALA A 181 -14.96 -36.74 23.86
C ALA A 181 -15.47 -38.16 23.55
N GLY A 182 -14.74 -38.95 22.76
CA GLY A 182 -15.14 -40.27 22.28
C GLY A 182 -16.23 -40.23 21.19
N LEU A 183 -16.38 -39.08 20.52
CA LEU A 183 -17.45 -38.80 19.56
C LEU A 183 -16.92 -38.83 18.12
N ARG A 184 -17.82 -38.75 17.14
CA ARG A 184 -17.45 -38.63 15.72
C ARG A 184 -17.95 -37.31 15.13
N ALA A 185 -17.07 -36.61 14.42
CA ALA A 185 -17.45 -35.45 13.63
C ALA A 185 -17.66 -35.85 12.17
N GLU A 186 -18.81 -35.49 11.60
CA GLU A 186 -19.15 -35.64 10.19
C GLU A 186 -19.22 -34.27 9.53
N THR A 187 -18.56 -34.11 8.39
CA THR A 187 -18.71 -32.90 7.56
C THR A 187 -20.01 -32.99 6.78
N VAL A 188 -20.99 -32.15 7.12
CA VAL A 188 -22.31 -32.15 6.47
C VAL A 188 -22.38 -31.20 5.28
N ASN A 189 -21.44 -30.25 5.18
CA ASN A 189 -21.27 -29.38 4.01
C ASN A 189 -19.83 -28.88 3.91
N VAL A 190 -19.34 -28.77 2.68
CA VAL A 190 -18.12 -28.03 2.35
C VAL A 190 -18.48 -27.00 1.30
N SER A 191 -18.35 -25.74 1.65
CA SER A 191 -18.54 -24.63 0.73
C SER A 191 -17.21 -24.31 0.06
N ILE A 192 -17.21 -24.37 -1.27
CA ILE A 192 -16.04 -24.22 -2.12
C ILE A 192 -16.03 -22.84 -2.76
N ARG A 193 -14.83 -22.29 -2.93
CA ARG A 193 -14.61 -21.11 -3.75
C ARG A 193 -14.75 -21.47 -5.23
N ARG A 194 -15.01 -20.49 -6.09
CA ARG A 194 -15.28 -20.71 -7.53
C ARG A 194 -14.15 -21.46 -8.27
N ASP A 195 -12.93 -21.39 -7.76
CA ASP A 195 -11.75 -22.10 -8.28
C ASP A 195 -11.57 -23.52 -7.70
N GLY A 196 -12.56 -24.04 -6.96
CA GLY A 196 -12.61 -25.41 -6.45
C GLY A 196 -11.97 -25.61 -5.07
N TRP A 197 -11.44 -24.55 -4.45
CA TRP A 197 -10.81 -24.67 -3.14
C TRP A 197 -11.84 -24.73 -2.01
N PRO A 198 -11.73 -25.68 -1.06
CA PRO A 198 -12.59 -25.70 0.11
C PRO A 198 -12.28 -24.50 1.00
N MET A 199 -13.32 -23.79 1.43
CA MET A 199 -13.16 -22.59 2.25
C MET A 199 -13.80 -22.72 3.62
N ILE A 200 -15.02 -23.26 3.67
CA ILE A 200 -15.82 -23.32 4.90
C ILE A 200 -16.41 -24.72 5.01
N GLU A 201 -16.30 -25.30 6.19
CA GLU A 201 -16.82 -26.62 6.53
C GLU A 201 -17.92 -26.46 7.59
N VAL A 202 -19.01 -27.20 7.41
CA VAL A 202 -20.06 -27.36 8.42
C VAL A 202 -19.97 -28.77 8.95
N TRP A 203 -19.83 -28.87 10.27
CA TRP A 203 -19.63 -30.13 10.98
C TRP A 203 -20.83 -30.44 11.88
N ARG A 204 -21.11 -31.73 12.02
CA ARG A 204 -22.05 -32.28 12.99
C ARG A 204 -21.32 -33.31 13.85
N VAL A 205 -21.59 -33.29 15.14
CA VAL A 205 -20.99 -34.24 16.09
C VAL A 205 -22.03 -35.27 16.53
N HIS A 206 -21.63 -36.54 16.43
CA HIS A 206 -22.43 -37.71 16.73
C HIS A 206 -21.84 -38.51 17.90
N PRO A 207 -22.69 -39.16 18.71
CA PRO A 207 -22.28 -40.20 19.67
C PRO A 207 -21.44 -41.32 19.04
#